data_AF-A0A4P9WIU9-F1
#
_entry.id   AF-A0A4P9WIU9-F1
#
_cell.length_a   1.000
_cell.length_b   1.000
_cell.length_c   1.000
_cell.angle_alpha   90.00
_cell.angle_beta   90.00
_cell.angle_gamma   90.00
#
_symmetry.space_group_name_H-M   'P 1'
#
loop_
_entity.id
_entity.type
_entity.pdbx_description
1 polymer ?
#
loop_
_entity_poly.entity_id
_entity_poly.type
_entity_poly.pdbx_seq_one_letter_code
_entity_poly.pdbx_strand_id
1 'polypeptide(L)'
;LFANITTDFNAAIVTRVAAFHHPATVVHVFDVNAVYKHHVFPKFTAPDASNACLNATSLVVCDDPDKHIYWDVFHPTRVVHEVIGRAFAEFVREHGASAAYGGGY
;
A
#
# COMPACT_ATOMS: atom_id res chain seq x y z
N LEU A 1 -6.42 -1.65 -19.09
CA LEU A 1 -6.57 -0.19 -18.94
C LEU A 1 -5.97 0.30 -17.60
N PHE A 2 -6.47 -0.14 -16.44
CA PHE A 2 -5.99 0.33 -15.13
C PHE A 2 -4.54 -0.05 -14.77
N ALA A 3 -4.05 -1.21 -15.21
CA ALA A 3 -2.68 -1.65 -14.94
C ALA A 3 -1.63 -0.69 -15.56
N ASN A 4 -1.89 -0.18 -16.77
CA ASN A 4 -0.98 0.77 -17.43
C ASN A 4 -1.02 2.12 -16.72
N ILE A 5 -2.20 2.63 -16.37
CA ILE A 5 -2.34 3.89 -15.61
C ILE A 5 -1.56 3.81 -14.28
N THR A 6 -1.70 2.71 -13.54
CA THR A 6 -1.01 2.52 -12.25
C THR A 6 0.50 2.44 -12.44
N THR A 7 0.96 1.68 -13.43
CA THR A 7 2.40 1.50 -13.69
C THR A 7 3.05 2.81 -14.13
N ASP A 8 2.42 3.51 -15.07
CA ASP A 8 2.91 4.78 -15.60
C ASP A 8 2.93 5.87 -14.52
N PHE A 9 1.87 5.94 -13.71
CA PHE A 9 1.80 6.89 -12.60
C PHE A 9 2.85 6.60 -11.52
N ASN A 10 3.04 5.34 -11.14
CA ASN A 10 4.06 4.96 -10.16
C ASN A 10 5.47 5.29 -10.67
N ALA A 11 5.78 5.01 -11.94
CA ALA A 11 7.05 5.36 -12.56
C ALA A 11 7.28 6.88 -12.60
N ALA A 12 6.23 7.65 -12.89
CA ALA A 12 6.30 9.12 -12.90
C ALA A 12 6.53 9.69 -11.50
N ILE A 13 5.90 9.15 -10.45
CA ILE A 13 6.14 9.57 -9.06
C ILE A 13 7.59 9.31 -8.66
N VAL A 14 8.11 8.11 -8.91
CA VAL A 14 9.50 7.77 -8.58
C VAL A 14 10.49 8.73 -9.26
N THR A 15 10.27 8.99 -10.54
CA THR A 15 11.09 9.96 -11.31
C THR A 15 11.05 11.36 -10.71
N ARG A 16 9.85 11.84 -10.32
CA ARG A 16 9.69 13.19 -9.75
C ARG A 16 10.30 13.32 -8.36
N VAL A 17 10.18 12.30 -7.53
CA VAL A 17 10.81 12.29 -6.19
C VAL A 17 12.33 12.25 -6.30
N ALA A 18 12.89 11.47 -7.23
CA ALA A 18 14.33 11.46 -7.48
C ALA A 18 14.88 12.82 -7.97
N ALA A 19 14.07 13.58 -8.71
CA ALA A 19 14.43 14.94 -9.15
C ALA A 19 14.16 16.01 -8.07
N PHE A 20 13.40 15.70 -7.02
CA PHE A 20 13.06 16.64 -5.96
C PHE A 20 14.27 16.86 -5.04
N HIS A 21 14.66 18.11 -4.87
CA HIS A 21 15.75 18.51 -3.98
C HIS A 21 15.28 19.68 -3.11
N HIS A 22 15.40 19.52 -1.79
CA HIS A 22 15.09 20.57 -0.82
C HIS A 22 16.09 20.51 0.35
N PRO A 23 16.63 21.64 0.83
CA PRO A 23 17.70 21.66 1.82
C PRO A 23 17.33 21.11 3.20
N ALA A 24 16.04 21.11 3.56
CA ALA A 24 15.57 20.69 4.88
C ALA A 24 14.62 19.48 4.84
N THR A 25 14.51 18.80 3.70
CA THR A 25 13.52 17.73 3.53
C THR A 25 14.01 16.66 2.58
N VAL A 26 13.94 15.42 3.03
CA VAL A 26 14.14 14.23 2.21
C VAL A 26 12.78 13.60 1.98
N VAL A 27 12.48 13.28 0.72
CA VAL A 27 11.24 12.60 0.34
C VAL A 27 11.58 11.17 -0.02
N HIS A 28 10.91 10.22 0.62
CA HIS A 28 11.04 8.79 0.33
C HIS A 28 9.76 8.26 -0.31
N VAL A 29 9.90 7.33 -1.26
CA VAL A 29 8.74 6.66 -1.90
C VAL A 29 8.48 5.34 -1.20
N PHE A 30 7.30 5.21 -0.60
CA PHE A 30 6.80 3.94 -0.08
C PHE A 30 5.97 3.22 -1.15
N ASP A 31 6.48 2.10 -1.66
CA ASP A 31 5.83 1.35 -2.74
C ASP A 31 4.73 0.41 -2.22
N VAL A 32 3.51 0.94 -2.10
CA VAL A 32 2.33 0.16 -1.75
C VAL A 32 2.02 -0.93 -2.79
N ASN A 33 2.36 -0.72 -4.07
CA ASN A 33 2.12 -1.72 -5.11
C ASN A 33 2.98 -2.98 -4.90
N ALA A 34 4.25 -2.79 -4.52
CA ALA A 34 5.13 -3.89 -4.12
C ALA A 34 4.59 -4.62 -2.87
N VAL A 35 4.07 -3.88 -1.88
CA VAL A 35 3.45 -4.51 -0.68
C VAL A 35 2.29 -5.42 -1.08
N TYR A 36 1.42 -4.98 -1.98
CA TYR A 36 0.33 -5.84 -2.49
C TYR A 36 0.86 -7.11 -3.15
N LYS A 37 1.82 -6.96 -4.08
CA LYS A 37 2.41 -8.07 -4.84
C LYS A 37 3.10 -9.11 -3.97
N HIS A 38 3.83 -8.67 -2.95
CA HIS A 38 4.73 -9.55 -2.19
C HIS A 38 4.18 -9.97 -0.82
N HIS A 39 3.28 -9.19 -0.22
CA HIS A 39 2.84 -9.42 1.16
C HIS A 39 1.32 -9.55 1.31
N VAL A 40 0.53 -9.12 0.33
CA VAL A 40 -0.93 -9.27 0.35
C VAL A 40 -1.34 -10.46 -0.51
N PHE A 41 -1.23 -10.39 -1.84
CA PHE A 41 -1.77 -11.41 -2.74
C PHE A 41 -1.34 -12.85 -2.43
N PRO A 42 -0.08 -13.14 -2.03
CA PRO A 42 0.33 -14.50 -1.71
C PRO A 42 -0.37 -15.12 -0.48
N LYS A 43 -1.05 -14.32 0.36
CA LYS A 43 -1.71 -14.79 1.59
C LYS A 43 -3.16 -15.21 1.41
N PHE A 44 -3.75 -14.95 0.24
CA PHE A 44 -5.18 -15.16 -0.02
C PHE A 44 -5.40 -16.15 -1.15
N THR A 45 -6.49 -16.91 -1.06
CA THR A 45 -6.92 -17.77 -2.16
C THR A 45 -7.48 -16.94 -3.31
N ALA A 46 -7.63 -17.52 -4.51
CA ALA A 46 -8.14 -16.77 -5.66
C ALA A 46 -9.56 -16.18 -5.45
N PRO A 47 -10.54 -16.90 -4.85
CA PRO A 47 -11.85 -16.33 -4.52
C PRO A 47 -11.75 -15.18 -3.51
N ASP A 48 -10.99 -15.38 -2.45
CA ASP A 48 -10.75 -14.41 -1.37
C ASP A 48 -10.03 -13.14 -1.83
N ALA A 49 -9.21 -13.29 -2.88
CA ALA A 49 -8.50 -12.21 -3.52
C ALA A 49 -9.33 -11.45 -4.57
N SER A 50 -10.49 -11.98 -4.98
CA SER A 50 -11.27 -11.42 -6.10
C SER A 50 -12.67 -10.96 -5.69
N ASN A 51 -13.26 -11.53 -4.64
CA ASN A 51 -14.61 -11.24 -4.19
C ASN A 51 -14.61 -10.27 -3.00
N ALA A 52 -15.46 -9.24 -3.07
CA ALA A 52 -15.72 -8.36 -1.93
C ALA A 52 -16.47 -9.10 -0.82
N CYS A 53 -16.16 -8.80 0.45
CA CYS A 53 -16.87 -9.33 1.59
C CYS A 53 -18.27 -8.71 1.77
N LEU A 54 -18.41 -7.41 1.54
CA LEU A 54 -19.69 -6.70 1.58
C LEU A 54 -20.43 -6.89 0.25
N ASN A 55 -21.60 -7.52 0.29
CA ASN A 55 -22.49 -7.54 -0.85
C ASN A 55 -23.13 -6.16 -1.03
N ALA A 56 -22.81 -5.49 -2.13
CA ALA A 56 -23.27 -4.12 -2.40
C ALA A 56 -24.80 -3.98 -2.58
N THR A 57 -25.52 -5.07 -2.86
CA THR A 57 -26.97 -5.04 -3.07
C THR A 57 -27.73 -5.40 -1.79
N SER A 58 -27.37 -6.51 -1.14
CA SER A 58 -28.07 -6.96 0.07
C SER A 58 -27.57 -6.27 1.33
N LEU A 59 -26.43 -5.58 1.28
CA LEU A 59 -25.73 -5.00 2.43
C LEU A 59 -25.38 -6.02 3.51
N VAL A 60 -25.30 -7.30 3.12
CA VAL A 60 -24.87 -8.39 3.99
C VAL A 60 -23.35 -8.52 3.90
N VAL A 61 -22.71 -8.59 5.07
CA VAL A 61 -21.28 -8.86 5.22
C VAL A 61 -21.06 -10.37 5.18
N CYS A 62 -19.97 -10.81 4.54
CA CYS A 62 -19.54 -12.20 4.53
C CYS A 62 -19.25 -12.74 5.96
N ASP A 63 -19.23 -14.06 6.11
CA ASP A 63 -19.04 -14.71 7.42
C ASP A 63 -17.67 -14.40 8.06
N ASP A 64 -16.62 -14.20 7.25
CA ASP A 64 -15.25 -13.96 7.73
C ASP A 64 -14.54 -12.87 6.90
N PRO A 65 -14.68 -11.58 7.27
CA PRO A 65 -14.06 -10.47 6.55
C PRO A 65 -12.54 -10.52 6.51
N ASP A 66 -11.90 -11.19 7.47
CA ASP A 66 -10.44 -11.25 7.57
C ASP A 66 -9.83 -12.24 6.55
N LYS A 67 -10.66 -13.04 5.87
CA LYS A 67 -10.26 -13.87 4.73
C LYS A 67 -10.34 -13.15 3.40
N HIS A 68 -10.85 -11.93 3.31
CA HIS A 68 -10.98 -11.23 2.03
C HIS A 68 -9.94 -10.12 1.88
N ILE A 69 -9.44 -9.91 0.66
CA ILE A 69 -8.64 -8.72 0.35
C ILE A 69 -9.53 -7.47 0.36
N TYR A 70 -10.74 -7.59 -0.19
CA TYR A 70 -11.62 -6.47 -0.48
C TYR A 70 -12.83 -6.45 0.47
N TRP A 71 -13.05 -5.29 1.09
CA TRP A 71 -14.24 -5.00 1.88
C TRP A 71 -15.44 -4.80 0.95
N ASP A 72 -15.33 -3.86 0.02
CA ASP A 72 -16.27 -3.64 -1.07
C ASP A 72 -15.53 -3.76 -2.42
N VAL A 73 -16.14 -3.41 -3.54
CA VAL A 73 -15.52 -3.58 -4.87
C VAL A 73 -14.31 -2.65 -5.13
N PHE A 74 -13.95 -1.76 -4.20
CA PHE A 74 -12.83 -0.83 -4.30
C PHE A 74 -11.88 -0.85 -3.10
N HIS A 75 -12.40 -0.95 -1.89
CA HIS A 75 -11.63 -0.74 -0.66
C HIS A 75 -11.15 -2.07 -0.05
N PRO A 76 -9.92 -2.11 0.48
CA PRO A 76 -9.40 -3.30 1.14
C PRO A 76 -9.99 -3.50 2.55
N THR A 77 -9.96 -4.73 3.04
CA THR A 77 -10.37 -5.08 4.41
C THR A 77 -9.36 -4.58 5.45
N ARG A 78 -9.73 -4.64 6.74
CA ARG A 78 -8.83 -4.22 7.82
C ARG A 78 -7.51 -4.99 7.81
N VAL A 79 -7.52 -6.29 7.47
CA VAL A 79 -6.31 -7.14 7.52
C VAL A 79 -5.30 -6.73 6.46
N VAL A 80 -5.78 -6.29 5.29
CA VAL A 80 -4.90 -5.74 4.25
C VAL A 80 -4.35 -4.39 4.69
N HIS A 81 -5.17 -3.51 5.28
CA HIS A 81 -4.69 -2.27 5.90
C HIS A 81 -3.64 -2.53 7.00
N GLU A 82 -3.81 -3.57 7.82
CA GLU A 82 -2.85 -3.97 8.85
C GLU A 82 -1.51 -4.42 8.26
N VAL A 83 -1.51 -5.14 7.14
CA VAL A 83 -0.29 -5.51 6.42
C VAL A 83 0.43 -4.27 5.87
N ILE A 84 -0.30 -3.36 5.23
CA ILE A 84 0.26 -2.11 4.69
C ILE A 84 0.83 -1.24 5.81
N GLY A 85 0.09 -1.09 6.92
CA GLY A 85 0.51 -0.29 8.07
C GLY A 85 1.79 -0.82 8.72
N ARG A 86 1.93 -2.15 8.86
CA ARG A 86 3.16 -2.77 9.36
C ARG A 86 4.35 -2.51 8.43
N ALA A 87 4.17 -2.73 7.12
CA ALA A 87 5.21 -2.46 6.14
C ALA A 87 5.63 -0.99 6.12
N PHE A 88 4.68 -0.06 6.28
CA PHE A 88 4.99 1.37 6.36
C PHE A 88 5.74 1.72 7.65
N ALA A 89 5.36 1.15 8.79
CA ALA A 89 6.06 1.36 10.05
C ALA A 89 7.51 0.85 9.98
N GLU A 90 7.77 -0.26 9.29
CA GLU A 90 9.12 -0.77 9.00
C GLU A 90 9.90 0.20 8.12
N PHE A 91 9.29 0.61 7.00
CA PHE A 91 9.88 1.59 6.08
C PHE A 91 10.30 2.88 6.78
N VAL A 92 9.45 3.42 7.66
CA VAL A 92 9.76 4.63 8.45
C VAL A 92 10.91 4.38 9.43
N ARG A 93 11.05 3.20 10.03
CA ARG A 93 12.19 2.89 10.91
C ARG A 93 13.51 2.89 10.13
N GLU A 94 13.50 2.40 8.89
CA GLU A 94 14.68 2.33 8.03
C GLU A 94 15.07 3.68 7.43
N HIS A 95 14.08 4.52 7.08
CA HIS A 95 14.29 5.76 6.31
C HIS A 95 14.07 7.05 7.14
N GLY A 96 13.44 6.95 8.31
CA GLY A 96 13.15 8.09 9.18
C GLY A 96 14.37 8.54 10.00
N ALA A 97 15.32 7.64 10.27
CA ALA A 97 16.54 7.97 11.00
C ALA A 97 17.57 8.75 10.15
N SER A 98 17.53 8.63 8.82
CA SER A 98 18.46 9.32 7.91
C SER A 98 18.26 10.83 7.82
N ALA A 99 17.12 11.38 8.28
CA ALA A 99 16.89 12.82 8.36
C ALA A 99 17.36 13.45 9.69
N ALA A 100 17.56 12.65 10.74
CA ALA A 100 17.89 13.16 12.08
C ALA A 100 19.39 13.42 12.31
N TYR A 101 20.28 12.90 11.45
CA TYR A 101 21.75 13.01 11.61
C TYR A 101 22.43 14.08 10.74
N GLY A 102 21.67 14.89 9.99
CA GLY A 102 22.22 15.95 9.11
C GLY A 102 22.31 17.35 9.74
N GLY A 103 21.86 17.53 10.98
CA GLY A 103 21.83 18.83 11.67
C GLY A 103 22.79 18.89 12.84
N GLY A 104 24.09 18.76 12.58
CA GLY A 104 25.14 18.88 13.60
C GLY A 104 26.32 19.68 13.08
N TYR A 105 26.46 20.89 13.63
CA TYR A 105 27.50 21.93 13.46
C TYR A 105 27.40 22.82 12.22
#